data_AF-A0A1F5TM42-F1
#
_entry.id   AF-A0A1F5TM42-F1
#
_cell.length_a   1.000
_cell.length_b   1.000
_cell.length_c   1.000
_cell.angle_alpha   90.00
_cell.angle_beta   90.00
_cell.angle_gamma   90.00
#
_symmetry.space_group_name_H-M   'P 1'
#
loop_
_entity.id
_entity.type
_entity.pdbx_description
1 polymer ?
#
loop_
_entity_poly.entity_id
_entity_poly.type
_entity_poly.pdbx_seq_one_letter_code
_entity_poly.pdbx_strand_id
1 'polypeptide(L)'
;MLKNFKDQLNKAGEVYLKIKVHPGAPISCVKDIIIDKDDCVNNEIIKLNINALPTRGKANQELIKFLSKEFSVDKNNVKIISGAGSRIKLIKVNNKLQTTKNK
;
A
#
# COMPACT_ATOMS: atom_id res chain seq x y z
N MET A 1 12.53 4.31 2.19
CA MET A 1 12.10 3.99 0.81
C MET A 1 10.78 4.67 0.43
N LEU A 2 9.80 4.84 1.32
CA LEU A 2 8.50 5.46 0.98
C LEU A 2 8.37 6.97 1.33
N LYS A 3 9.49 7.72 1.37
CA LYS A 3 9.49 9.10 1.88
C LYS A 3 8.64 10.04 1.02
N ASN A 4 8.76 9.94 -0.30
CA ASN A 4 8.01 10.76 -1.26
C ASN A 4 6.49 10.60 -1.09
N PHE A 5 6.01 9.37 -0.93
CA PHE A 5 4.58 9.10 -0.73
C PHE A 5 4.05 9.63 0.60
N LYS A 6 4.88 9.61 1.67
CA LYS A 6 4.50 10.22 2.96
C LYS A 6 4.38 11.73 2.85
N ASP A 7 5.28 12.37 2.10
CA ASP A 7 5.22 13.82 1.89
C ASP A 7 3.99 14.20 1.05
N GLN A 8 3.66 13.43 0.01
CA GLN A 8 2.42 13.61 -0.75
C GLN A 8 1.18 13.45 0.14
N LEU A 9 1.15 12.42 0.97
CA LEU A 9 0.07 12.18 1.92
C LEU A 9 -0.10 13.34 2.92
N ASN A 10 0.99 13.93 3.39
CA ASN A 10 0.95 15.06 4.31
C ASN A 10 0.50 16.37 3.62
N LYS A 11 0.86 16.57 2.34
CA LYS A 11 0.48 17.77 1.58
C LYS A 11 -0.94 17.73 1.05
N ALA A 12 -1.33 16.62 0.42
CA ALA A 12 -2.61 16.47 -0.27
C ALA A 12 -3.71 15.85 0.61
N GLY A 13 -3.34 15.22 1.74
CA GLY A 13 -4.28 14.52 2.62
C GLY A 13 -4.68 13.13 2.13
N GLU A 14 -4.37 12.77 0.88
CA GLU A 14 -4.52 11.44 0.32
C GLU A 14 -3.40 11.12 -0.69
N VAL A 15 -3.10 9.83 -0.86
CA VAL A 15 -2.15 9.34 -1.86
C VAL A 15 -2.64 8.04 -2.47
N TYR A 16 -2.34 7.85 -3.76
CA TYR A 16 -2.65 6.63 -4.51
C TYR A 16 -1.35 5.88 -4.79
N LEU A 17 -1.35 4.59 -4.51
CA LEU A 17 -0.19 3.71 -4.61
C LEU A 17 -0.50 2.55 -5.55
N LYS A 18 0.29 2.39 -6.61
CA LYS A 18 0.23 1.23 -7.50
C LYS A 18 1.18 0.17 -6.92
N ILE A 19 0.63 -0.95 -6.45
CA ILE A 19 1.40 -1.98 -5.75
C ILE A 19 1.30 -3.30 -6.49
N LYS A 20 2.45 -3.88 -6.85
CA LYS A 20 2.56 -5.24 -7.37
C LYS A 20 2.87 -6.19 -6.22
N VAL A 21 1.87 -6.97 -5.83
CA VAL A 21 1.91 -7.91 -4.71
C VAL A 21 2.38 -9.28 -5.16
N HIS A 22 3.36 -9.82 -4.44
CA HIS A 22 3.83 -11.19 -4.53
C HIS A 22 3.45 -11.94 -3.23
N PRO A 23 2.33 -12.68 -3.22
CA PRO A 23 1.82 -13.36 -2.04
C PRO A 23 2.58 -14.69 -1.77
N GLY A 24 2.50 -15.20 -0.55
CA GLY A 24 3.16 -16.44 -0.13
C GLY A 24 4.67 -16.32 0.06
N ALA A 25 5.19 -15.10 0.26
CA ALA A 25 6.61 -14.89 0.52
C ALA A 25 6.99 -15.27 1.97
N PRO A 26 8.25 -15.63 2.27
CA PRO A 26 8.65 -15.93 3.65
C PRO A 26 8.52 -14.71 4.57
N ILE A 27 8.69 -13.49 4.06
CA ILE A 27 8.64 -12.24 4.85
C ILE A 27 7.86 -11.18 4.05
N SER A 28 7.00 -10.43 4.77
CA SER A 28 6.30 -9.28 4.22
C SER A 28 7.22 -8.06 4.18
N CYS A 29 7.61 -7.63 2.99
CA CYS A 29 8.52 -6.49 2.82
C CYS A 29 8.33 -5.77 1.49
N VAL A 30 8.65 -4.48 1.46
CA VAL A 30 8.82 -3.74 0.20
C VAL A 30 10.11 -4.23 -0.45
N LYS A 31 10.00 -4.75 -1.66
CA LYS A 31 11.13 -5.29 -2.42
C LYS A 31 11.82 -4.22 -3.23
N ASP A 32 11.03 -3.44 -3.97
CA ASP A 32 11.56 -2.52 -4.97
C ASP A 32 10.50 -1.48 -5.37
N ILE A 33 10.93 -0.37 -5.95
CA ILE A 33 10.07 0.64 -6.56
C ILE A 33 10.54 0.76 -8.01
N ILE A 34 9.70 0.31 -8.94
CA ILE A 34 9.99 0.39 -10.37
C ILE A 34 9.19 1.52 -11.01
N ILE A 35 9.71 2.04 -12.12
CA ILE A 35 9.04 3.04 -12.93
C ILE A 35 8.42 2.33 -14.14
N ASP A 36 7.10 2.38 -14.24
CA ASP A 36 6.28 1.97 -15.37
C ASP A 36 6.49 2.98 -16.51
N LYS A 37 7.13 2.53 -17.59
CA LYS A 37 7.47 3.42 -18.73
C LYS A 37 6.23 3.81 -19.54
N ASP A 38 5.13 3.09 -19.37
CA ASP A 38 3.91 3.25 -20.14
C ASP A 38 2.89 4.21 -19.48
N ASP A 39 3.09 4.59 -18.22
CA ASP A 39 2.17 5.43 -17.44
C ASP A 39 2.75 6.83 -17.23
N CYS A 40 2.31 7.82 -18.03
CA CYS A 40 2.88 9.17 -18.05
C CYS A 40 2.61 9.99 -16.78
N VAL A 41 1.68 9.55 -15.92
CA VAL A 41 1.17 10.35 -14.78
C VAL A 41 1.56 9.72 -13.44
N ASN A 42 1.42 8.40 -13.28
CA ASN A 42 1.80 7.68 -12.06
C ASN A 42 2.62 6.44 -12.40
N ASN A 43 3.87 6.66 -12.78
CA ASN A 43 4.77 5.61 -13.19
C ASN A 43 5.33 4.77 -12.02
N GLU A 44 5.22 5.17 -10.76
CA GLU A 44 5.82 4.40 -9.68
C GLU A 44 4.98 3.16 -9.29
N ILE A 45 5.54 1.95 -9.49
CA ILE A 45 4.98 0.69 -9.02
C ILE A 45 5.84 0.14 -7.88
N ILE A 46 5.22 -0.05 -6.73
CA ILE A 46 5.86 -0.63 -5.55
C ILE A 46 5.73 -2.15 -5.62
N LYS A 47 6.84 -2.87 -5.71
CA LYS A 47 6.87 -4.33 -5.56
C LYS A 47 6.87 -4.68 -4.09
N LEU A 48 5.89 -5.47 -3.67
CA LEU A 48 5.67 -5.80 -2.27
C LEU A 48 5.46 -7.31 -2.12
N ASN A 49 6.26 -7.91 -1.27
CA ASN A 49 6.09 -9.29 -0.85
C ASN A 49 5.15 -9.35 0.34
N ILE A 50 4.17 -10.24 0.29
CA ILE A 50 3.24 -10.51 1.39
C ILE A 50 3.38 -11.97 1.79
N ASN A 51 3.50 -12.23 3.09
CA ASN A 51 3.61 -13.57 3.62
C ASN A 51 2.31 -14.36 3.49
N ALA A 52 1.16 -13.71 3.69
CA ALA A 52 -0.13 -14.34 3.50
C ALA A 52 -0.31 -14.90 2.09
N LEU A 53 -0.92 -16.08 2.08
CA LEU A 53 -1.39 -16.72 0.87
C LEU A 53 -2.49 -15.88 0.20
N PRO A 54 -2.64 -15.98 -1.13
CA PRO A 54 -3.73 -15.33 -1.87
C PRO A 54 -5.08 -16.04 -1.68
N THR A 55 -5.33 -16.63 -0.50
CA THR A 55 -6.54 -17.39 -0.19
C THR A 55 -7.53 -16.55 0.61
N ARG A 56 -8.80 -16.55 0.19
CA ARG A 56 -9.92 -15.87 0.91
C ARG A 56 -9.63 -14.43 1.34
N GLY A 57 -8.86 -13.67 0.54
CA GLY A 57 -8.53 -12.27 0.83
C GLY A 57 -7.49 -12.04 1.94
N LYS A 58 -6.83 -13.08 2.46
CA LYS A 58 -5.77 -12.93 3.48
C LYS A 58 -4.64 -12.01 3.04
N ALA A 59 -4.17 -12.14 1.79
CA ALA A 59 -3.19 -11.25 1.21
C ALA A 59 -3.65 -9.78 1.16
N ASN A 60 -4.95 -9.51 1.02
CA ASN A 60 -5.51 -8.16 1.02
C ASN A 60 -5.48 -7.58 2.44
N GLN A 61 -5.89 -8.36 3.43
CA GLN A 61 -5.89 -7.95 4.84
C GLN A 61 -4.47 -7.68 5.34
N GLU A 62 -3.51 -8.53 4.98
CA GLU A 62 -2.11 -8.32 5.37
C GLU A 62 -1.50 -7.11 4.66
N LEU A 63 -1.79 -6.90 3.38
CA LEU A 63 -1.36 -5.69 2.66
C LEU A 63 -1.86 -4.42 3.34
N ILE A 64 -3.15 -4.37 3.69
CA ILE A 64 -3.76 -3.24 4.41
C ILE A 64 -3.05 -3.02 5.74
N LYS A 65 -2.80 -4.10 6.50
CA LYS A 65 -2.09 -4.04 7.79
C LYS A 65 -0.65 -3.56 7.64
N PHE A 66 0.05 -4.01 6.61
CA PHE A 66 1.41 -3.60 6.31
C PHE A 66 1.47 -2.10 5.98
N LEU A 67 0.65 -1.63 5.04
CA LEU A 67 0.62 -0.22 4.64
C LEU A 67 0.14 0.70 5.76
N SER A 68 -0.85 0.29 6.55
CA SER A 68 -1.29 1.04 7.74
C SER A 68 -0.14 1.29 8.71
N LYS A 69 0.73 0.30 8.95
CA LYS A 69 1.93 0.47 9.77
C LYS A 69 2.99 1.35 9.10
N GLU A 70 3.27 1.12 7.82
CA GLU A 70 4.28 1.90 7.09
C GLU A 70 3.95 3.38 7.02
N PHE A 71 2.68 3.72 6.80
CA PHE A 71 2.19 5.10 6.72
C PHE A 71 1.73 5.67 8.06
N SER A 72 1.76 4.88 9.14
CA SER A 72 1.25 5.25 10.47
C SER A 72 -0.20 5.76 10.44
N VAL A 73 -1.04 5.15 9.61
CA VAL A 73 -2.46 5.49 9.46
C VAL A 73 -3.36 4.34 9.87
N ASP A 74 -4.64 4.61 10.05
CA ASP A 74 -5.63 3.60 10.38
C ASP A 74 -5.81 2.61 9.23
N LYS A 75 -6.11 1.35 9.55
CA LYS A 75 -6.48 0.37 8.51
C LYS A 75 -7.70 0.82 7.72
N ASN A 76 -8.61 1.55 8.35
CA ASN A 76 -9.81 2.12 7.71
C ASN A 76 -9.47 3.21 6.69
N ASN A 77 -8.30 3.83 6.82
CA ASN A 77 -7.79 4.84 5.90
C ASN A 77 -7.02 4.25 4.73
N VAL A 78 -6.78 2.93 4.71
CA VAL A 78 -6.14 2.22 3.62
C VAL A 78 -7.19 1.40 2.87
N LYS A 79 -7.47 1.77 1.62
CA LYS A 79 -8.51 1.13 0.81
C LYS A 79 -7.93 0.61 -0.51
N ILE A 80 -8.33 -0.61 -0.88
CA ILE A 80 -8.06 -1.14 -2.21
C ILE A 80 -9.11 -0.54 -3.15
N ILE A 81 -8.68 0.31 -4.07
CA ILE A 81 -9.56 0.95 -5.07
C ILE A 81 -9.78 0.00 -6.24
N SER A 82 -8.74 -0.70 -6.68
CA SER A 82 -8.83 -1.66 -7.78
C SER A 82 -7.81 -2.79 -7.67
N GLY A 83 -8.02 -3.85 -8.44
CA GLY A 83 -7.09 -4.98 -8.51
C GLY A 83 -7.21 -5.99 -7.36
N ALA A 84 -8.35 -6.05 -6.66
CA ALA A 84 -8.53 -6.97 -5.54
C ALA A 84 -8.28 -8.45 -5.88
N GLY A 85 -8.56 -8.87 -7.14
CA GLY A 85 -8.25 -10.20 -7.68
C GLY A 85 -6.95 -10.26 -8.51
N SER A 86 -6.24 -9.14 -8.67
CA SER A 86 -5.00 -9.06 -9.45
C SER A 86 -3.77 -8.98 -8.53
N ARG A 87 -2.60 -9.27 -9.10
CA ARG A 87 -1.31 -9.01 -8.44
C ARG A 87 -1.01 -7.52 -8.39
N ILE A 88 -1.53 -6.73 -9.33
CA ILE A 88 -1.36 -5.28 -9.34
C ILE A 88 -2.61 -4.66 -8.70
N LYS A 89 -2.41 -3.83 -7.68
CA LYS A 89 -3.47 -3.23 -6.86
C LYS A 89 -3.27 -1.73 -6.79
N LEU A 90 -4.36 -0.98 -6.95
CA LEU A 90 -4.37 0.44 -6.67
C LEU A 90 -4.89 0.65 -5.25
N ILE A 91 -4.06 1.22 -4.39
CA ILE A 91 -4.37 1.47 -2.99
C ILE A 91 -4.50 2.98 -2.78
N LYS A 92 -5.59 3.40 -2.14
CA LYS A 92 -5.76 4.75 -1.62
C LYS A 92 -5.42 4.76 -0.14
N VAL A 93 -4.56 5.69 0.26
CA VAL A 93 -4.21 5.95 1.65
C VAL A 93 -4.62 7.36 1.99
N ASN A 94 -5.40 7.51 3.07
CA ASN A 94 -5.88 8.81 3.54
C ASN A 94 -5.22 9.19 4.86
N ASN A 95 -4.88 10.47 4.99
CA ASN A 95 -4.38 11.04 6.23
C ASN A 95 -5.53 11.65 7.04
N LYS A 96 -6.55 10.86 7.37
CA LYS A 96 -7.42 11.28 8.47
C LYS A 96 -6.59 11.10 9.73
N LEU A 97 -6.07 12.20 10.25
CA LEU A 97 -5.35 12.29 11.52
C LEU A 97 -6.05 11.37 12.52
N GLN A 98 -5.41 10.25 12.84
CA GLN A 98 -5.81 9.52 14.02
C GLN A 98 -5.39 10.40 15.18
N THR A 99 -6.37 10.98 15.86
CA THR A 99 -6.22 11.39 17.25
C THR A 99 -5.61 10.20 17.99
N THR A 100 -4.33 10.29 18.34
CA THR A 100 -3.62 9.30 19.13
C THR A 100 -4.42 9.01 20.39
N LYS A 101 -5.15 7.89 20.43
CA LYS A 101 -5.49 7.25 21.70
C LYS A 101 -4.26 6.48 22.14
N ASN A 102 -3.29 7.21 22.69
CA ASN A 102 -2.38 6.63 23.66
C ASN A 102 -3.23 6.23 24.86
N LYS A 103 -3.29 4.93 25.16
CA LYS A 103 -3.71 4.42 26.46
C LYS A 103 -2.62 3.49 26.95
#